data_AF-A0A817CHZ8-F1
#
_entry.id   AF-A0A817CHZ8-F1
#
_cell.length_a   1.000
_cell.length_b   1.000
_cell.length_c   1.000
_cell.angle_alpha   90.00
_cell.angle_beta   90.00
_cell.angle_gamma   90.00
#
_symmetry.space_group_name_H-M   'P 1'
#
loop_
_entity.id
_entity.type
_entity.pdbx_description
1 polymer ?
#
loop_
_entity_poly.entity_id
_entity_poly.type
_entity_poly.pdbx_seq_one_letter_code
_entity_poly.pdbx_strand_id
1 'polypeptide(L)' 'MSASRLFSGNSAYNSLVTKGPVIGLEFAGTNCVQICQQLLNDFIKLKYQNLPYFISQSATDAHEQLDKFYNFASMQMFA' A
#
# COMPACT_ATOMS: atom_id res chain seq x y z
N MET A 1 -17.30 -2.08 1.01
CA MET A 1 -16.09 -1.84 1.83
C MET A 1 -15.41 -0.61 1.24
N SER A 2 -14.87 0.35 2.01
CA SER A 2 -14.20 1.55 1.45
C SER A 2 -12.68 1.39 1.43
N ALA A 3 -12.01 1.92 0.41
CA ALA A 3 -10.56 1.86 0.28
C ALA A 3 -9.80 2.47 1.48
N SER A 4 -10.46 3.34 2.27
CA SER A 4 -9.93 3.86 3.54
C SER A 4 -9.64 2.78 4.61
N ARG A 5 -10.32 1.62 4.56
CA ARG A 5 -10.05 0.49 5.46
C ARG A 5 -8.80 -0.31 5.08
N LEU A 6 -8.28 -0.14 3.86
CA LEU A 6 -7.05 -0.80 3.39
C LEU A 6 -5.82 -0.29 4.13
N PHE A 7 -5.78 1.02 4.40
CA PHE A 7 -4.62 1.70 4.98
C PHE A 7 -4.72 1.85 6.50
N SER A 8 -5.35 0.87 7.17
CA SER A 8 -5.55 0.85 8.63
C SER A 8 -6.17 2.13 9.21
N GLY A 9 -7.01 2.84 8.43
CA GLY A 9 -7.65 4.08 8.87
C GLY A 9 -6.75 5.31 8.86
N ASN A 10 -5.56 5.23 8.25
CA ASN A 10 -4.70 6.39 8.08
C ASN A 10 -5.36 7.39 7.10
N SER A 11 -5.83 8.50 7.66
CA SER A 11 -6.59 9.52 6.97
C SER A 11 -5.82 10.21 5.84
N ALA A 12 -4.48 10.13 5.86
CA ALA A 12 -3.63 10.67 4.80
C ALA A 12 -3.90 10.02 3.43
N TYR A 13 -4.39 8.77 3.41
CA TYR A 13 -4.65 8.02 2.18
C TYR A 13 -6.10 8.13 1.69
N ASN A 14 -7.02 8.64 2.51
CA ASN A 14 -8.44 8.75 2.15
C ASN A 14 -8.68 9.69 0.96
N SER A 15 -7.91 10.77 0.85
CA SER A 15 -7.99 11.71 -0.27
C SER A 15 -7.27 11.22 -1.53
N LEU A 16 -6.42 10.19 -1.40
CA LEU A 16 -5.66 9.63 -2.52
C LEU A 16 -6.49 8.56 -3.25
N VAL A 17 -7.20 7.72 -2.50
CA VAL A 17 -8.08 6.68 -3.06
C VAL A 17 -9.27 7.22 -3.85
N THR A 18 -9.66 8.48 -3.63
CA THR A 18 -10.73 9.12 -4.40
C THR A 18 -10.27 9.68 -5.74
N LYS A 19 -8.95 9.79 -5.97
CA LYS A 19 -8.40 10.33 -7.23
C LYS A 19 -8.46 9.34 -8.39
N GLY A 20 -8.65 8.06 -8.11
CA GLY A 20 -8.76 7.02 -9.11
C GLY A 20 -8.36 5.64 -8.58
N PRO A 21 -8.29 4.64 -9.47
CA PRO A 21 -7.84 3.30 -9.13
C PRO A 21 -6.43 3.29 -8.51
N VAL A 22 -6.21 2.37 -7.56
CA VAL A 22 -4.91 2.15 -6.93
C VAL A 22 -4.24 0.92 -7.51
N ILE A 23 -2.91 0.93 -7.53
CA ILE A 23 -2.10 -0.24 -7.92
C ILE A 23 -1.47 -0.82 -6.66
N GLY A 24 -1.75 -2.09 -6.38
CA GLY A 24 -1.11 -2.86 -5.31
C GLY A 24 0.03 -3.71 -5.85
N LEU A 25 1.16 -3.73 -5.15
CA LEU A 25 2.32 -4.57 -5.47
C LEU A 25 2.66 -5.42 -4.24
N GLU A 26 2.61 -6.74 -4.39
CA GLU A 26 3.06 -7.68 -3.36
C GLU A 26 4.49 -8.11 -3.63
N PHE A 27 5.34 -8.04 -2.60
CA PHE A 27 6.72 -8.52 -2.65
C PHE A 27 6.97 -9.53 -1.54
N ALA A 28 7.53 -10.68 -1.91
CA ALA A 28 7.87 -11.75 -0.97
C ALA A 28 9.39 -12.00 -0.97
N GLY A 29 9.94 -12.33 0.19
CA GLY A 29 11.34 -12.66 0.37
C GLY A 29 11.87 -12.30 1.75
N THR A 30 13.08 -12.77 2.06
CA THR A 30 13.74 -12.44 3.32
C THR A 30 13.97 -10.94 3.44
N ASN A 31 13.52 -10.34 4.54
CA ASN A 31 13.64 -8.90 4.82
C ASN A 31 13.04 -7.99 3.71
N CYS A 32 12.05 -8.48 2.95
CA CYS A 32 11.49 -7.73 1.81
C CYS A 32 10.92 -6.37 2.24
N VAL A 33 10.28 -6.29 3.41
CA VAL A 33 9.70 -5.04 3.93
C VAL A 33 10.78 -3.96 4.10
N GLN A 34 11.89 -4.29 4.76
CA GLN A 34 12.99 -3.34 4.96
C GLN A 34 13.65 -2.93 3.64
N ILE A 35 13.85 -3.88 2.72
CA ILE A 35 14.43 -3.61 1.41
C ILE A 35 13.53 -2.66 0.61
N CYS A 36 12.22 -2.91 0.58
CA CYS A 36 11.26 -2.04 -0.09
C CYS A 36 11.25 -0.64 0.53
N GLN A 37 11.32 -0.52 1.86
CA GLN A 37 11.37 0.78 2.54
C GLN A 37 12.63 1.57 2.17
N GLN A 38 13.79 0.92 2.14
CA GLN A 38 15.06 1.54 1.75
C GLN A 38 15.03 2.02 0.30
N LEU A 39 14.67 1.14 -0.64
CA LEU A 39 14.58 1.47 -2.06
C LEU A 39 13.64 2.64 -2.33
N LEU A 40 12.49 2.67 -1.65
CA LEU A 40 11.50 3.71 -1.85
C LEU A 40 11.96 5.06 -1.29
N ASN A 41 12.57 5.06 -0.10
CA ASN A 41 13.18 6.25 0.48
C ASN A 41 14.25 6.84 -0.45
N ASP A 42 15.09 6.01 -1.06
CA ASP A 42 16.12 6.45 -2.00
C ASP A 42 15.49 7.00 -3.29
N PHE A 43 14.48 6.32 -3.82
CA PHE A 43 13.76 6.74 -5.03
C PHE A 43 13.08 8.12 -4.86
N ILE A 44 12.41 8.34 -3.73
CA ILE A 44 11.71 9.59 -3.43
C ILE A 44 12.68 10.75 -3.27
N LYS A 45 13.80 10.52 -2.55
CA LYS A 45 14.85 11.53 -2.37
C LYS A 45 15.45 11.97 -3.71
N LEU A 46 15.56 11.04 -4.67
CA LEU A 46 16.27 11.29 -5.92
C LEU A 46 15.40 11.88 -7.03
N LYS A 47 14.12 11.49 -7.15
CA LYS A 47 13.34 11.81 -8.37
C LYS A 47 11.90 12.28 -8.15
N TYR A 48 11.24 11.93 -7.06
CA TYR A 48 9.81 12.21 -6.89
C TYR A 48 9.43 12.49 -5.43
N GLN A 49 9.78 13.68 -4.95
CA GLN A 49 9.51 14.11 -3.56
C GLN A 49 8.01 14.12 -3.18
N ASN A 50 7.12 14.15 -4.17
CA ASN A 50 5.67 14.28 -3.97
C ASN A 50 4.87 13.07 -4.45
N LEU A 51 5.50 11.91 -4.67
CA LEU A 51 4.76 10.71 -5.05
C LEU A 51 4.04 10.15 -3.81
N PRO A 52 2.69 10.10 -3.77
CA PRO A 52 1.98 9.46 -2.67
C PRO A 52 2.11 7.94 -2.78
N TYR A 53 2.60 7.28 -1.74
CA TYR A 53 2.75 5.83 -1.67
C TYR A 53 2.38 5.30 -0.29
N PHE A 54 2.06 4.01 -0.26
CA PHE A 54 1.89 3.25 0.97
C PHE A 54 2.89 2.10 1.00
N ILE A 55 3.49 1.86 2.16
CA ILE A 55 4.40 0.73 2.38
C ILE A 55 4.18 0.15 3.78
N SER A 56 4.17 -1.18 3.86
CA SER A 56 4.04 -1.91 5.12
C SER A 56 5.21 -1.60 6.06
N GLN A 57 4.93 -1.56 7.37
CA GLN A 57 5.92 -1.22 8.38
C GLN A 57 6.63 -2.45 8.95
N SER A 58 5.93 -3.59 8.98
CA SER A 58 6.45 -4.88 9.42
C SER A 58 5.90 -6.02 8.57
N ALA A 59 6.48 -7.21 8.67
CA ALA A 59 5.98 -8.40 8.00
C ALA A 59 4.58 -8.79 8.49
N THR A 60 4.30 -8.63 9.79
CA THR A 60 2.99 -8.88 10.38
C THR A 60 1.94 -7.93 9.79
N ASP A 61 2.25 -6.63 9.72
CA ASP A 61 1.34 -5.66 9.13
C ASP A 61 1.13 -5.92 7.64
N ALA A 62 2.18 -6.31 6.91
CA ALA A 62 2.12 -6.60 5.49
C ALA A 62 1.12 -7.72 5.20
N HIS A 63 1.14 -8.79 6.00
CA HIS A 63 0.21 -9.91 5.84
C HIS A 63 -1.25 -9.46 5.98
N GLU A 64 -1.58 -8.73 7.05
CA GLU A 64 -2.94 -8.24 7.28
C GLU A 64 -3.38 -7.24 6.18
N GLN A 65 -2.46 -6.42 5.69
CA GLN A 65 -2.73 -5.44 4.64
C GLN A 65 -2.99 -6.11 3.29
N LEU A 66 -2.26 -7.17 2.95
CA LEU A 66 -2.47 -7.95 1.73
C LEU A 66 -3.85 -8.63 1.76
N ASP A 67 -4.21 -9.28 2.87
CA ASP A 67 -5.52 -9.91 3.03
C ASP A 67 -6.65 -8.88 2.85
N LYS A 68 -6.53 -7.70 3.46
CA LYS A 68 -7.50 -6.61 3.29
C LYS A 68 -7.57 -6.13 1.83
N PHE A 69 -6.41 -5.99 1.18
CA PHE A 69 -6.31 -5.53 -0.20
C PHE A 69 -6.98 -6.50 -1.17
N TYR A 70 -6.67 -7.79 -1.07
CA TYR A 70 -7.27 -8.82 -1.91
C TYR A 70 -8.77 -8.95 -1.66
N ASN A 71 -9.22 -8.95 -0.40
CA ASN A 71 -10.65 -8.99 -0.08
C ASN A 71 -11.40 -7.81 -0.71
N PHE A 72 -10.86 -6.59 -0.62
CA PHE A 72 -11.46 -5.42 -1.26
C PHE A 72 -11.47 -5.55 -2.79
N ALA A 73 -10.34 -5.93 -3.38
CA ALA A 73 -10.21 -6.06 -4.83
C ALA A 73 -11.18 -7.12 -5.37
N SER A 74 -11.27 -8.29 -4.73
CA SER A 74 -12.22 -9.35 -5.09
C SER A 74 -13.66 -8.87 -4.98
N MET A 75 -14.03 -8.18 -3.89
CA MET A 75 -15.38 -7.65 -3.74
C MET A 75 -15.76 -6.61 -4.80
N GLN A 76 -14.80 -5.84 -5.32
CA GLN A 76 -15.06 -4.87 -6.40
C GLN A 76 -15.02 -5.47 -7.79
N MET A 77 -14.25 -6.55 -8.00
CA MET A 77 -14.12 -7.21 -9.30
C MET A 77 -15.33 -8.10 -9.65
N PHE A 78 -16.06 -8.57 -8.63
CA PHE A 78 -17.26 -9.41 -8.80
C PHE A 78 -18.58 -8.67 -8.51
N ALA A 79 -18.54 -7.35 -8.32
CA ALA A 79 -19.72 -6.50 -8.18
C ALA A 79 -20.09 -5.87 -9.53
#